data_AF-A0AAU5XCU4-F1
#
_entry.id   AF-A0AAU5XCU4-F1
#
_cell.length_a   1.000
_cell.length_b   1.000
_cell.length_c   1.000
_cell.angle_alpha   90.00
_cell.angle_beta   90.00
_cell.angle_gamma   90.00
#
_symmetry.space_group_name_H-M   'P 1'
#
loop_
_entity.id
_entity.type
_entity.pdbx_description
1 polymer ?
#
loop_
_entity_poly.entity_id
_entity_poly.type
_entity_poly.pdbx_seq_one_letter_code
_entity_poly.pdbx_strand_id
1 'polypeptide(L)'
;MQVALALSEAGRPAHDMLVEWRNASALRLEERFQRAVDEGDLPRDADPRRLARYVMTVTFGIAVQAASGLGRDELQDIADMALECWLPNGVRRTHTGRSG
;
A
#
# COMPACT_ATOMS: atom_id res chain seq x y z
N MET A 1 15.14 27.26 -26.32
CA MET A 1 15.16 25.90 -25.74
C MET A 1 15.90 25.92 -24.39
N GLN A 2 15.31 26.48 -23.32
CA GLN A 2 15.92 26.46 -21.97
C GLN A 2 14.93 26.20 -20.82
N VAL A 3 13.62 26.12 -21.08
CA VAL A 3 12.62 25.87 -20.02
C VAL A 3 12.61 24.41 -19.55
N ALA A 4 13.09 23.47 -20.36
CA ALA A 4 13.12 22.04 -20.01
C ALA A 4 14.17 21.68 -18.93
N LEU A 5 15.25 22.46 -18.80
CA LEU A 5 16.32 22.14 -17.83
C LEU A 5 15.99 22.65 -16.42
N ALA A 6 15.34 23.81 -16.28
CA ALA A 6 14.99 24.37 -14.99
C ALA A 6 13.94 23.53 -14.22
N LEU A 7 13.01 22.88 -14.92
CA LEU A 7 12.04 21.95 -14.31
C LEU A 7 12.72 20.64 -13.85
N SER A 8 13.79 20.22 -14.51
CA SER A 8 14.52 18.99 -14.14
C SER A 8 15.44 19.17 -12.93
N GLU A 9 15.96 20.39 -12.73
CA GLU A 9 16.87 20.72 -11.63
C GLU A 9 16.09 21.06 -10.34
N ALA A 10 14.97 21.79 -10.45
CA ALA A 10 14.04 22.04 -9.35
C ALA A 10 13.19 20.80 -8.97
N GLY A 11 12.98 19.87 -9.92
CA GLY A 11 12.23 18.63 -9.69
C GLY A 11 13.03 17.53 -9.01
N ARG A 12 14.37 17.58 -9.05
CA ARG A 12 15.25 16.53 -8.51
C ARG A 12 15.23 16.44 -6.98
N PRO A 13 15.28 17.57 -6.22
CA PRO A 13 15.06 17.53 -4.77
C PRO A 13 13.67 17.02 -4.39
N ALA A 14 12.62 17.39 -5.13
CA ALA A 14 11.25 16.93 -4.86
C ALA A 14 11.08 15.44 -5.17
N HIS A 15 11.67 14.96 -6.26
CA HIS A 15 11.73 13.54 -6.60
C HIS A 15 12.46 12.73 -5.52
N ASP A 16 13.63 13.18 -5.09
CA ASP A 16 14.44 12.45 -4.10
C ASP A 16 13.76 12.44 -2.72
N MET A 17 13.10 13.54 -2.33
CA MET A 17 12.26 13.58 -1.13
C MET A 17 11.08 12.60 -1.20
N LEU A 18 10.43 12.48 -2.36
CA LEU A 18 9.34 11.52 -2.55
C LEU A 18 9.85 10.07 -2.50
N VAL A 19 11.01 9.79 -3.07
CA VAL A 19 11.64 8.47 -3.00
C VAL A 19 12.00 8.12 -1.55
N GLU A 20 12.60 9.06 -0.82
CA GLU A 20 12.95 8.86 0.59
C GLU A 20 11.72 8.62 1.46
N TRP A 21 10.68 9.43 1.28
CA TRP A 21 9.42 9.27 1.99
C TRP A 21 8.75 7.91 1.71
N ARG A 22 8.81 7.45 0.45
CA ARG A 22 8.33 6.12 0.06
C ARG A 22 9.15 5.02 0.74
N ASN A 23 10.47 5.12 0.74
CA ASN A 23 11.34 4.12 1.36
C ASN A 23 11.13 4.05 2.88
N ALA A 24 11.04 5.20 3.55
CA ALA A 24 10.77 5.27 4.99
C ALA A 24 9.40 4.69 5.35
N SER A 25 8.38 4.95 4.53
CA SER A 25 7.04 4.38 4.72
C SER A 25 7.02 2.87 4.50
N ALA A 26 7.80 2.36 3.53
CA ALA A 26 7.95 0.93 3.28
C ALA A 26 8.55 0.22 4.49
N LEU A 27 9.63 0.78 5.05
CA LEU A 27 10.32 0.21 6.19
C LEU A 27 9.42 0.12 7.42
N ARG A 28 8.70 1.21 7.74
CA ARG A 28 7.74 1.22 8.86
C ARG A 28 6.64 0.19 8.69
N LEU A 29 6.19 -0.01 7.46
CA LEU A 29 5.14 -0.99 7.16
C LEU A 29 5.67 -2.42 7.22
N GLU A 30 6.90 -2.65 6.76
CA GLU A 30 7.60 -3.94 6.91
C GLU A 30 7.79 -4.30 8.39
N GLU A 31 8.26 -3.36 9.22
CA GLU A 31 8.39 -3.55 10.67
C GLU A 31 7.04 -3.88 11.33
N ARG A 32 5.97 -3.18 10.93
CA ARG A 32 4.62 -3.44 11.43
C ARG A 32 4.12 -4.85 11.06
N PHE A 33 4.42 -5.31 9.85
CA PHE A 33 4.05 -6.64 9.39
C PHE A 33 4.92 -7.73 10.02
N GLN A 34 6.20 -7.48 10.25
CA GLN A 34 7.05 -8.40 11.02
C GLN A 34 6.49 -8.59 12.42
N ARG A 35 6.13 -7.50 13.10
CA ARG A 35 5.48 -7.57 14.41
C ARG A 35 4.16 -8.35 14.35
N ALA A 36 3.35 -8.16 13.31
CA ALA A 36 2.11 -8.92 13.12
C ALA A 36 2.35 -10.43 12.93
N VAL A 37 3.45 -10.83 12.28
CA VAL A 37 3.86 -12.24 12.19
C VAL A 37 4.27 -12.76 13.57
N ASP A 38 5.06 -11.99 14.31
CA ASP A 38 5.55 -12.37 15.65
C ASP A 38 4.41 -12.49 16.66
N GLU A 39 3.40 -11.61 16.58
CA GLU A 39 2.18 -11.60 17.39
C GLU A 39 1.16 -12.67 16.96
N GLY A 40 1.31 -13.26 15.76
CA GLY A 40 0.41 -14.28 15.22
C GLY A 40 -0.82 -13.73 14.50
N ASP A 41 -0.90 -12.42 14.26
CA ASP A 41 -1.93 -11.77 13.45
C ASP A 41 -1.78 -12.11 11.96
N LEU A 42 -0.56 -12.45 11.52
CA LEU A 42 -0.25 -12.89 10.16
C LEU A 42 0.29 -14.34 10.14
N PRO A 43 0.10 -15.07 9.03
CA PRO A 43 0.71 -16.38 8.84
C PRO A 43 2.24 -16.34 9.03
N ARG A 44 2.81 -17.41 9.61
CA ARG A 44 4.27 -17.51 9.84
C ARG A 44 5.10 -17.51 8.56
N ASP A 45 4.50 -17.86 7.43
CA ASP A 45 5.12 -17.86 6.10
C ASP A 45 4.84 -16.58 5.30
N ALA A 46 4.17 -15.58 5.91
CA ALA A 46 4.03 -14.27 5.29
C ALA A 46 5.41 -13.64 5.07
N ASP A 47 5.55 -12.89 3.97
CA ASP A 47 6.73 -12.07 3.67
C ASP A 47 6.40 -10.59 3.98
N PRO A 48 6.81 -10.05 5.15
CA PRO A 48 6.48 -8.68 5.56
C PRO A 48 6.90 -7.62 4.55
N ARG A 49 8.07 -7.81 3.93
CA ARG A 49 8.61 -6.89 2.93
C ARG A 49 7.78 -6.90 1.66
N ARG A 50 7.38 -8.08 1.20
CA ARG A 50 6.51 -8.22 0.02
C ARG A 50 5.12 -7.61 0.28
N LEU A 51 4.57 -7.82 1.46
CA LEU A 51 3.30 -7.20 1.88
C LEU A 51 3.40 -5.68 1.94
N ALA A 52 4.49 -5.15 2.52
CA ALA A 52 4.71 -3.71 2.59
C ALA A 52 4.73 -3.07 1.19
N ARG A 53 5.49 -3.66 0.26
CA ARG A 53 5.54 -3.19 -1.14
C ARG A 53 4.17 -3.24 -1.81
N TYR A 54 3.42 -4.33 -1.63
CA TYR A 54 2.08 -4.47 -2.20
C TYR A 54 1.15 -3.35 -1.73
N VAL A 55 1.03 -3.15 -0.42
CA VAL A 55 0.14 -2.13 0.17
C VAL A 55 0.54 -0.72 -0.28
N MET A 56 1.83 -0.43 -0.35
CA MET A 56 2.31 0.85 -0.86
C MET A 56 1.95 1.08 -2.32
N THR A 57 2.14 0.08 -3.18
CA THR A 57 1.77 0.15 -4.59
C THR A 57 0.28 0.43 -4.75
N VAL A 58 -0.57 -0.28 -4.01
CA VAL A 58 -2.03 -0.06 -4.02
C VAL A 58 -2.37 1.36 -3.55
N THR A 59 -1.78 1.80 -2.43
CA THR A 59 -2.02 3.14 -1.88
C THR A 59 -1.67 4.25 -2.89
N PHE A 60 -0.55 4.10 -3.60
CA PHE A 60 -0.17 5.05 -4.63
C PHE A 60 -1.07 4.99 -5.86
N GLY A 61 -1.50 3.80 -6.27
CA GLY A 61 -2.50 3.63 -7.31
C GLY A 61 -3.80 4.36 -6.99
N ILE A 62 -4.31 4.18 -5.77
CA ILE A 62 -5.52 4.86 -5.27
C ILE A 62 -5.35 6.38 -5.30
N ALA A 63 -4.21 6.90 -4.84
CA ALA A 63 -3.93 8.33 -4.87
C ALA A 63 -3.93 8.90 -6.30
N VAL A 64 -3.38 8.16 -7.27
CA VAL A 64 -3.40 8.54 -8.70
C VAL A 64 -4.81 8.52 -9.27
N GLN A 65 -5.61 7.50 -8.94
CA GLN A 65 -7.00 7.41 -9.40
C GLN A 65 -7.88 8.52 -8.79
N ALA A 66 -7.69 8.83 -7.51
CA ALA A 66 -8.37 9.93 -6.84
C ALA A 66 -8.03 11.28 -7.47
N ALA A 67 -6.75 11.53 -7.78
CA ALA A 67 -6.32 12.73 -8.49
C ALA A 67 -6.88 12.82 -9.92
N SER A 68 -7.25 11.67 -10.51
CA SER A 68 -7.88 11.58 -11.83
C SER A 68 -9.41 11.74 -11.78
N GLY A 69 -10.00 11.90 -10.58
CA GLY A 69 -11.43 12.16 -10.40
C GLY A 69 -12.30 10.93 -10.16
N LEU A 70 -11.71 9.76 -9.88
CA LEU A 70 -12.48 8.56 -9.54
C LEU A 70 -13.25 8.77 -8.23
N GLY A 71 -14.49 8.26 -8.17
CA GLY A 71 -15.38 8.46 -7.03
C GLY A 71 -14.89 7.75 -5.76
N ARG A 72 -15.30 8.26 -4.60
CA ARG A 72 -14.93 7.68 -3.30
C ARG A 72 -15.30 6.20 -3.19
N ASP A 73 -16.49 5.83 -3.64
CA ASP A 73 -17.01 4.46 -3.50
C ASP A 73 -16.21 3.50 -4.40
N GLU A 74 -15.89 3.92 -5.63
CA GLU A 74 -15.03 3.15 -6.54
C GLU A 74 -13.59 2.98 -6.00
N LEU A 75 -13.03 4.01 -5.37
CA LEU A 75 -11.72 3.93 -4.73
C LEU A 75 -11.74 3.01 -3.51
N GLN A 76 -12.85 3.00 -2.76
CA GLN A 76 -13.05 2.08 -1.65
C GLN A 76 -13.12 0.64 -2.13
N ASP A 77 -13.87 0.38 -3.21
CA ASP A 77 -13.97 -0.96 -3.82
C ASP A 77 -12.58 -1.48 -4.25
N ILE A 78 -11.73 -0.62 -4.82
CA ILE A 78 -10.35 -0.97 -5.16
C ILE A 78 -9.54 -1.35 -3.92
N ALA A 79 -9.67 -0.58 -2.83
CA ALA A 79 -8.97 -0.86 -1.58
C ALA A 79 -9.42 -2.19 -0.98
N ASP A 80 -10.73 -2.45 -0.98
CA ASP A 80 -11.31 -3.68 -0.43
C ASP A 80 -10.85 -4.90 -1.23
N MET A 81 -10.92 -4.85 -2.57
CA MET A 81 -10.40 -5.91 -3.44
C MET A 81 -8.91 -6.18 -3.20
N ALA A 82 -8.12 -5.13 -2.99
CA ALA A 82 -6.70 -5.29 -2.69
C ALA A 82 -6.45 -5.99 -1.34
N LEU A 83 -7.23 -5.63 -0.31
CA LEU A 83 -7.17 -6.27 1.01
C LEU A 83 -7.75 -7.70 1.02
N GLU A 84 -8.54 -8.09 0.02
CA GLU A 84 -8.92 -9.49 -0.14
C GLU A 84 -7.78 -10.32 -0.74
N CYS A 85 -7.02 -9.72 -1.66
CA CYS A 85 -5.95 -10.38 -2.41
C CYS A 85 -4.60 -10.40 -1.69
N TRP A 86 -4.39 -9.56 -0.66
CA TRP A 86 -3.08 -9.38 -0.03
C TRP A 86 -2.56 -10.58 0.77
N LEU A 87 -3.40 -11.54 1.18
CA LEU A 87 -2.98 -12.75 1.91
C LEU A 87 -3.01 -13.96 0.96
N PRO A 88 -1.89 -14.70 0.79
CA PRO A 88 -1.80 -15.85 -0.11
C PRO A 88 -2.81 -16.97 0.18
N ASN A 89 -3.37 -16.98 1.40
CA ASN A 89 -4.52 -17.78 1.78
C ASN A 89 -5.52 -16.81 2.41
N GLY A 90 -6.52 -16.36 1.64
CA GLY A 90 -7.58 -15.51 2.15
C GLY A 90 -8.05 -16.07 3.48
N VAL A 91 -7.86 -15.30 4.56
CA VAL A 91 -8.51 -15.58 5.83
C VAL A 91 -9.98 -15.52 5.51
N ARG A 92 -10.56 -16.69 5.22
CA ARG A 92 -12.00 -16.89 5.27
C ARG A 92 -12.34 -16.49 6.69
N ARG A 93 -12.87 -15.28 6.87
CA ARG A 93 -13.63 -14.94 8.05
C ARG A 93 -14.76 -15.96 8.04
N THR A 94 -14.58 -17.05 8.77
CA THR A 94 -15.65 -17.99 9.05
C THR A 94 -16.68 -17.16 9.80
N HIS A 95 -17.74 -16.77 9.10
CA HIS A 95 -18.94 -16.27 9.73
C HIS A 95 -19.59 -17.47 10.43
N THR A 96 -18.98 -17.90 11.53
CA THR A 96 -19.56 -18.87 12.45
C THR A 96 -20.59 -18.10 13.27
N GLY A 97 -21.83 -18.15 12.80
CA GLY A 97 -23.03 -18.23 13.62
C GLY A 97 -23.51 -16.95 14.31
N ARG A 98 -24.68 -16.49 13.87
CA ARG A 98 -25.81 -16.37 14.80
C ARG A 98 -27.13 -16.70 14.10
N SER A 99 -27.47 -17.99 14.16
CA SER A 99 -28.87 -18.40 14.23
C SER A 99 -29.42 -17.96 15.59
N GLY A 100 -30.59 -17.34 15.57
CA GLY A 100 -31.37 -16.89 16.72
C GLY A 100 -32.57 -16.10 16.23
#